data_AF-A0A7K8NHS4-F1
#
_entry.id   AF-A0A7K8NHS4-F1
#
_cell.length_a   1.000
_cell.length_b   1.000
_cell.length_c   1.000
_cell.angle_alpha   90.00
_cell.angle_beta   90.00
_cell.angle_gamma   90.00
#
_symmetry.space_group_name_H-M   'P 1'
#
loop_
_entity.id
_entity.type
_entity.pdbx_description
1 polymer ?
#
loop_
_entity_poly.entity_id
_entity_poly.type
_entity_poly.pdbx_seq_one_letter_code
_entity_poly.pdbx_strand_id
1 'polypeptide(L)' 'VGDILIAVNPFQRLPLYGREVSEQYRRHEKGTLPPHIFAVADRAYHAMLGCRAAGPRSQCIVI' A
#
# COMPACT_ATOMS: atom_id res chain seq x y z
N VAL A 1 -12.61 1.66 -6.12
CA VAL A 1 -13.07 1.97 -4.74
C VAL A 1 -11.89 2.48 -3.89
N GLY A 2 -11.94 3.75 -3.46
CA GLY A 2 -11.21 4.53 -2.43
C GLY A 2 -9.68 4.50 -2.28
N ASP A 3 -8.97 5.63 -2.38
CA ASP A 3 -7.53 5.76 -2.05
C ASP A 3 -7.23 5.94 -0.54
N ILE A 4 -8.25 5.87 0.31
CA ILE A 4 -8.15 6.07 1.77
C ILE A 4 -8.05 4.72 2.47
N LEU A 5 -7.11 4.60 3.42
CA LEU A 5 -6.96 3.46 4.33
C LEU A 5 -7.33 3.90 5.74
N ILE A 6 -8.19 3.14 6.41
CA ILE A 6 -8.54 3.39 7.81
C ILE A 6 -7.71 2.43 8.67
N ALA A 7 -6.90 2.98 9.58
CA ALA A 7 -6.12 2.22 10.54
C ALA A 7 -6.62 2.50 11.97
N VAL A 8 -6.71 1.45 12.80
CA VAL A 8 -7.06 1.55 14.21
C VAL A 8 -5.84 1.18 15.04
N ASN A 9 -5.52 1.98 16.07
CA ASN A 9 -4.40 1.69 16.95
C ASN A 9 -4.68 0.45 17.81
N PRO A 10 -3.87 -0.64 17.68
CA PRO A 10 -4.08 -1.86 18.44
C PRO A 10 -3.51 -1.79 19.87
N PHE A 11 -2.75 -0.75 20.21
CA PHE A 11 -2.02 -0.61 21.49
C PHE A 11 -1.06 -1.77 21.82
N GLN A 12 -0.66 -2.54 20.81
CA GLN A 12 0.29 -3.65 20.93
C GLN A 12 1.07 -3.85 19.62
N ARG A 13 2.18 -4.60 19.67
CA ARG A 13 2.91 -4.99 18.46
C ARG A 13 2.16 -6.11 17.74
N LEU A 14 1.96 -5.94 16.43
CA LEU A 14 1.33 -6.96 15.59
C LEU A 14 2.38 -7.62 14.68
N PRO A 15 2.31 -8.96 14.46
CA PRO A 15 3.22 -9.67 13.55
C PRO A 15 2.83 -9.49 12.07
N LEU A 16 2.40 -8.28 11.68
CA LEU A 16 1.87 -7.96 10.35
C LEU A 16 2.81 -7.08 9.52
N TYR A 17 3.90 -6.59 10.12
CA TYR A 17 4.85 -5.67 9.49
C TYR A 17 6.18 -6.33 9.10
N GLY A 18 6.24 -7.67 9.11
CA GLY A 18 7.42 -8.43 8.74
C GLY A 18 7.73 -8.39 7.24
N ARG A 19 8.96 -8.77 6.87
CA ARG A 19 9.42 -8.81 5.48
C ARG A 19 8.54 -9.71 4.61
N GLU A 20 8.18 -10.88 5.12
CA GLU A 20 7.30 -11.84 4.45
C GLU A 20 5.97 -11.20 4.03
N VAL A 21 5.34 -10.44 4.94
CA VAL A 21 4.10 -9.72 4.65
C VAL A 21 4.35 -8.61 3.64
N SER A 22 5.44 -7.85 3.74
CA SER A 22 5.73 -6.78 2.78
C SER A 22 5.88 -7.27 1.34
N GLU A 23 6.54 -8.43 1.13
CA GLU A 23 6.73 -9.00 -0.20
C GLU A 23 5.41 -9.55 -0.78
N GLN A 24 4.49 -10.05 0.07
CA GLN A 24 3.17 -10.48 -0.37
C GLN A 24 2.37 -9.33 -0.99
N TYR A 25 2.51 -8.09 -0.50
CA TYR A 25 1.77 -6.94 -1.02
C TYR A 25 2.41 -6.31 -2.27
N ARG A 26 3.59 -6.77 -2.68
CA ARG A 26 4.31 -6.21 -3.83
C ARG A 26 3.61 -6.61 -5.13
N ARG A 27 3.33 -5.64 -6.00
CA ARG A 27 2.69 -5.84 -7.33
C ARG A 27 1.36 -6.61 -7.29
N HIS A 28 0.67 -6.63 -6.16
CA HIS A 28 -0.62 -7.29 -6.06
C HIS A 28 -1.76 -6.36 -6.46
N GLU A 29 -2.76 -6.92 -7.13
CA GLU A 29 -3.96 -6.17 -7.48
C GLU A 29 -4.76 -5.80 -6.23
N LYS A 30 -5.29 -4.57 -6.23
CA LYS A 30 -6.09 -4.07 -5.13
C LYS A 30 -7.36 -4.93 -4.97
N GLY A 31 -7.58 -5.43 -3.75
CA GLY A 31 -8.76 -6.22 -3.40
C GLY A 31 -8.52 -7.73 -3.42
N THR A 32 -7.34 -8.20 -3.86
CA THR A 32 -6.93 -9.60 -3.74
C THR A 32 -6.47 -9.93 -2.32
N LEU A 33 -5.83 -8.97 -1.66
CA LEU A 33 -5.34 -9.07 -0.29
C LEU A 33 -6.14 -8.19 0.68
N PRO A 34 -6.12 -8.51 1.99
CA PRO A 34 -6.70 -7.66 3.02
C PRO A 34 -6.18 -6.21 2.97
N PRO A 35 -6.95 -5.22 3.47
CA PRO A 35 -6.50 -3.83 3.49
C PRO A 35 -5.26 -3.67 4.38
N HIS A 36 -4.17 -3.17 3.81
CA HIS A 36 -2.90 -3.01 4.51
C HIS A 36 -2.13 -1.80 3.96
N ILE A 37 -1.28 -1.19 4.80
CA ILE A 37 -0.46 -0.03 4.41
C ILE A 37 0.52 -0.35 3.28
N PHE A 38 1.01 -1.59 3.20
CA PHE A 38 1.89 -2.03 2.12
C PHE A 38 1.21 -1.98 0.75
N ALA A 39 -0.10 -2.25 0.66
CA ALA A 39 -0.85 -2.09 -0.58
C ALA A 39 -0.91 -0.62 -1.04
N VAL A 40 -1.04 0.31 -0.08
CA VAL A 40 -1.04 1.76 -0.36
C VAL A 40 0.35 2.21 -0.83
N ALA A 41 1.40 1.75 -0.15
CA ALA A 41 2.78 2.06 -0.51
C ALA A 41 3.17 1.53 -1.90
N ASP A 42 2.85 0.27 -2.22
CA ASP A 42 3.12 -0.33 -3.53
C ASP A 42 2.40 0.44 -4.66
N ARG A 43 1.14 0.83 -4.40
CA ARG A 43 0.34 1.62 -5.34
C ARG A 43 0.95 3.00 -5.60
N ALA A 44 1.41 3.69 -4.54
CA ALA A 44 2.09 4.97 -4.66
C ALA A 44 3.41 4.81 -5.43
N TYR A 45 4.20 3.80 -5.09
CA TYR A 45 5.47 3.52 -5.77
C TYR A 45 5.29 3.30 -7.28
N HIS A 46 4.35 2.43 -7.68
CA HIS A 46 4.08 2.19 -9.11
C HIS A 46 3.46 3.40 -9.83
N ALA A 47 2.67 4.23 -9.13
CA ALA A 47 2.19 5.49 -9.68
C ALA A 47 3.33 6.50 -9.88
N MET A 48 4.31 6.52 -8.97
CA MET A 48 5.50 7.37 -9.08
C MET A 48 6.37 6.99 -10.29
N LEU A 49 6.55 5.69 -10.54
CA LEU A 49 7.30 5.18 -11.68
C LEU A 49 6.59 5.34 -13.03
N GLY A 50 5.32 5.77 -13.04
CA GLY A 50 4.56 5.89 -14.28
C GLY A 50 4.17 4.55 -14.90
N CYS A 51 4.16 3.46 -14.11
CA CYS A 51 3.65 2.16 -14.55
C CYS A 51 2.13 2.17 -14.80
N ARG A 52 1.44 3.27 -14.45
CA ARG A 52 0.04 3.52 -14.80
C ARG A 52 -0.04 4.47 -15.99
N ALA A 53 -1.13 4.36 -16.74
CA ALA A 53 -1.44 5.09 -17.99
C ALA A 53 -1.30 6.64 -17.96
N ALA A 54 -0.96 7.24 -16.81
CA ALA A 54 -0.80 8.68 -16.62
C ALA A 54 0.67 9.15 -16.58
N GLY A 55 1.67 8.28 -16.78
CA GLY A 55 3.09 8.64 -16.72
C GLY A 55 3.62 8.88 -15.29
N PRO A 56 4.93 9.14 -15.12
CA PRO A 56 5.55 9.33 -13.81
C PRO A 56 5.05 10.59 -13.11
N ARG A 57 4.68 10.49 -11.82
CA ARG A 57 4.18 11.63 -11.04
C ARG A 57 4.52 11.52 -9.56
N SER A 58 4.95 12.61 -8.93
CA SER A 58 5.20 12.66 -7.48
C SER A 58 3.97 12.21 -6.69
N GLN A 59 4.18 11.40 -5.65
CA GLN A 59 3.12 10.91 -4.76
C GLN A 59 3.28 11.48 -3.35
N CYS A 60 2.18 11.58 -2.62
CA CYS A 60 2.14 12.00 -1.22
C CYS A 60 1.21 11.06 -0.45
N ILE A 61 1.60 10.69 0.78
CA ILE A 61 0.79 9.92 1.72
C ILE A 61 0.58 10.78 2.96
N VAL A 62 -0.68 11.01 3.32
CA VAL A 62 -1.07 11.75 4.52
C VAL A 62 -1.66 10.74 5.50
N ILE A 63 -1.16 10.73 6.74
CA ILE A 63 -1.56 9.84 7.84
C ILE A 63 -2.34 10.66 8.86
#